data_AF-W1DKL3-F1
#
_entry.id   AF-W1DKL3-F1
#
_cell.length_a   1.000
_cell.length_b   1.000
_cell.length_c   1.000
_cell.angle_alpha   90.00
_cell.angle_beta   90.00
_cell.angle_gamma   90.00
#
_symmetry.space_group_name_H-M   'P 1'
#
loop_
_entity.id
_entity.type
_entity.pdbx_description
1 polymer ?
#
loop_
_entity_poly.entity_id
_entity_poly.type
_entity_poly.pdbx_seq_one_letter_code
_entity_poly.pdbx_strand_id
1 'polypeptide(L)'
;MEPGDILYIPPGFPHEGYSLENSLNYSVGYRAPNARELFSGFADYVLQRELGSQRYADPDVPSRDHPADILPTELDRLREMMLGLINQPEHFKQWFGEFITQSRHELDVAPPEPPYQPDEIYDALQQGDTLERLGGLRVLRIDGEVFVNGEKIDSPHRPALDALATHLTLRADHFGDALEDPSFLAMLAALVNSGYWFFGD
;
A
#
# COMPACT_ATOMS: atom_id res chain seq x y z
N MET A 1 14.95 0.58 -33.07
CA MET A 1 15.25 1.48 -31.94
C MET A 1 16.73 1.35 -31.66
N GLU A 2 17.38 2.47 -31.43
CA GLU A 2 18.80 2.58 -31.06
C GLU A 2 18.95 2.63 -29.53
N PRO A 3 20.16 2.41 -28.98
CA PRO A 3 20.39 2.52 -27.55
C PRO A 3 19.98 3.90 -27.00
N GLY A 4 19.03 3.91 -26.08
CA GLY A 4 18.48 5.12 -25.45
C GLY A 4 17.10 5.54 -25.96
N ASP A 5 16.62 4.97 -27.08
CA ASP A 5 15.26 5.19 -27.56
C ASP A 5 14.23 4.62 -26.58
N ILE A 6 13.10 5.33 -26.44
CA ILE A 6 11.97 4.93 -25.59
C ILE A 6 10.71 4.88 -26.43
N LEU A 7 10.01 3.74 -26.39
CA LEU A 7 8.67 3.58 -26.95
C LEU A 7 7.64 3.54 -25.82
N TYR A 8 6.74 4.52 -25.81
CA TYR A 8 5.57 4.52 -24.93
C TYR A 8 4.37 3.91 -25.66
N ILE A 9 3.73 2.91 -25.02
CA ILE A 9 2.55 2.22 -25.56
C ILE A 9 1.42 2.33 -24.54
N PRO A 10 0.31 3.02 -24.88
CA PRO A 10 -0.87 3.05 -24.01
C PRO A 10 -1.55 1.67 -23.91
N PRO A 11 -2.36 1.42 -22.86
CA PRO A 11 -3.18 0.22 -22.78
C PRO A 11 -4.10 0.05 -24.01
N GLY A 12 -4.21 -1.18 -24.52
CA GLY A 12 -5.11 -1.53 -25.62
C GLY A 12 -4.53 -1.40 -27.04
N PHE A 13 -3.25 -1.02 -27.17
CA PHE A 13 -2.59 -0.90 -28.48
C PHE A 13 -1.80 -2.18 -28.81
N PRO A 14 -2.13 -2.90 -29.90
CA PRO A 14 -1.36 -4.06 -30.31
C PRO A 14 0.04 -3.62 -30.74
N HIS A 15 1.04 -4.40 -30.35
CA HIS A 15 2.44 -4.13 -30.67
C HIS A 15 3.19 -5.44 -30.87
N GLU A 16 4.19 -5.39 -31.73
CA GLU A 16 5.09 -6.49 -32.05
C GLU A 16 6.50 -5.90 -32.22
N GLY A 17 7.51 -6.58 -31.64
CA GLY A 17 8.90 -6.17 -31.73
C GLY A 17 9.79 -7.38 -31.94
N TYR A 18 10.71 -7.29 -32.90
CA TYR A 18 11.73 -8.29 -33.17
C TYR A 18 13.10 -7.64 -33.23
N SER A 19 14.13 -8.39 -32.85
CA SER A 19 15.51 -7.92 -32.87
C SER A 19 16.12 -8.00 -34.27
N LEU A 20 16.78 -6.93 -34.72
CA LEU A 20 17.62 -6.96 -35.93
C LEU A 20 19.05 -7.43 -35.62
N GLU A 21 19.55 -7.08 -34.44
CA GLU A 21 20.84 -7.49 -33.87
C GLU A 21 20.64 -7.94 -32.41
N ASN A 22 21.66 -8.49 -31.76
CA ASN A 22 21.58 -8.84 -30.33
C ASN A 22 21.21 -7.61 -29.50
N SER A 23 20.02 -7.62 -28.91
CA SER A 23 19.40 -6.45 -28.29
C SER A 23 18.86 -6.76 -26.90
N LEU A 24 18.86 -5.76 -26.02
CA LEU A 24 18.19 -5.80 -24.72
C LEU A 24 17.06 -4.77 -24.69
N ASN A 25 15.94 -5.11 -24.05
CA ASN A 25 14.82 -4.20 -23.85
C ASN A 25 14.45 -4.16 -22.36
N TYR A 26 14.16 -2.97 -21.84
CA TYR A 26 13.72 -2.75 -20.47
C TYR A 26 12.30 -2.21 -20.48
N SER A 27 11.34 -3.04 -20.10
CA SER A 27 9.92 -2.66 -20.07
C SER A 27 9.53 -2.14 -18.69
N VAL A 28 9.36 -0.82 -18.58
CA VAL A 28 8.84 -0.19 -17.35
C VAL A 28 7.31 -0.24 -17.37
N GLY A 29 6.75 -1.26 -16.71
CA GLY A 29 5.30 -1.48 -16.64
C GLY A 29 4.59 -0.57 -15.63
N TYR A 30 3.37 -0.14 -15.97
CA TYR A 30 2.45 0.53 -15.07
C TYR A 30 1.34 -0.42 -14.62
N ARG A 31 0.71 -0.14 -13.46
CA ARG A 31 -0.46 -0.91 -12.97
C ARG A 31 -1.62 0.02 -12.65
N ALA A 32 -2.83 -0.43 -12.94
CA ALA A 32 -4.08 0.20 -12.53
C ALA A 32 -5.04 -0.91 -12.08
N PRO A 33 -5.69 -0.77 -10.90
CA PRO A 33 -6.67 -1.74 -10.46
C PRO A 33 -7.95 -1.62 -11.30
N ASN A 34 -8.62 -2.73 -11.56
CA ASN A 34 -9.98 -2.75 -12.10
C ASN A 34 -11.03 -2.83 -10.98
N ALA A 35 -12.29 -2.58 -11.31
CA ALA A 35 -13.38 -2.58 -10.32
C ALA A 35 -13.52 -3.91 -9.57
N ARG A 36 -13.30 -5.05 -10.22
CA ARG A 36 -13.38 -6.37 -9.58
C ARG A 36 -12.32 -6.54 -8.50
N GLU A 37 -11.08 -6.13 -8.78
CA GLU A 37 -9.99 -6.15 -7.79
C GLU A 37 -10.31 -5.25 -6.59
N LEU A 38 -10.87 -4.05 -6.84
CA LEU A 38 -11.26 -3.13 -5.76
C LEU A 38 -12.37 -3.71 -4.88
N PHE A 39 -13.44 -4.23 -5.48
CA PHE A 39 -14.54 -4.82 -4.69
C PHE A 39 -14.10 -6.05 -3.90
N SER A 40 -13.30 -6.94 -4.52
CA SER A 40 -12.78 -8.13 -3.83
C SER A 40 -11.90 -7.74 -2.65
N GLY A 41 -10.90 -6.88 -2.88
CA GLY A 41 -9.98 -6.48 -1.83
C GLY A 41 -10.67 -5.75 -0.67
N PHE A 42 -11.65 -4.88 -0.97
CA PHE A 42 -12.39 -4.18 0.08
C PHE A 42 -13.29 -5.13 0.87
N ALA A 43 -13.89 -6.12 0.21
CA ALA A 43 -14.68 -7.15 0.89
C ALA A 43 -13.81 -7.98 1.87
N ASP A 44 -12.61 -8.39 1.45
CA ASP A 44 -11.66 -9.11 2.31
C ASP A 44 -11.28 -8.28 3.55
N TYR A 45 -11.01 -6.99 3.37
CA TYR A 45 -10.72 -6.06 4.46
C TYR A 45 -11.90 -5.89 5.43
N VAL A 46 -13.13 -5.78 4.91
CA VAL A 46 -14.36 -5.69 5.72
C VAL A 46 -14.54 -6.96 6.54
N LEU A 47 -14.33 -8.14 5.95
CA LEU A 47 -14.44 -9.44 6.61
C LEU A 47 -13.38 -9.59 7.72
N GLN A 48 -12.12 -9.30 7.41
CA GLN A 48 -11.01 -9.44 8.36
C GLN A 48 -11.16 -8.55 9.59
N ARG A 49 -11.76 -7.36 9.42
CA ARG A 49 -11.94 -6.37 10.50
C ARG A 49 -13.36 -6.37 11.09
N GLU A 50 -14.20 -7.34 10.72
CA GLU A 50 -15.58 -7.49 11.21
C GLU A 50 -16.44 -6.21 11.04
N LEU A 51 -16.22 -5.47 9.94
CA LEU A 51 -16.94 -4.23 9.65
C LEU A 51 -18.31 -4.51 9.02
N GLY A 52 -19.20 -3.50 9.04
CA GLY A 52 -20.50 -3.58 8.36
C GLY A 52 -21.52 -4.50 9.04
N SER A 53 -21.44 -4.67 10.37
CA SER A 53 -22.32 -5.56 11.15
C SER A 53 -23.77 -5.06 11.32
N GLN A 54 -24.11 -3.88 10.80
CA GLN A 54 -25.48 -3.34 10.84
C GLN A 54 -26.41 -4.20 9.98
N ARG A 55 -27.48 -4.70 10.62
CA ARG A 55 -28.52 -5.48 9.92
C ARG A 55 -29.49 -4.56 9.21
N TYR A 56 -30.02 -5.03 8.08
CA TYR A 56 -31.17 -4.40 7.45
C TYR A 56 -32.34 -4.35 8.44
N ALA A 57 -33.02 -3.21 8.50
CA ALA A 57 -34.18 -2.98 9.34
C ALA A 57 -35.27 -2.23 8.57
N ASP A 58 -36.51 -2.67 8.71
CA ASP A 58 -37.68 -2.16 8.01
C ASP A 58 -38.90 -2.01 8.95
N PRO A 59 -38.80 -1.15 10.00
CA PRO A 59 -39.94 -0.88 10.88
C PRO A 59 -41.16 -0.35 10.11
N ASP A 60 -40.91 0.36 9.00
CA ASP A 60 -41.92 0.89 8.07
C ASP A 60 -42.05 0.01 6.82
N VAL A 61 -42.20 -1.31 7.00
CA VAL A 61 -42.31 -2.26 5.90
C VAL A 61 -43.51 -1.90 4.99
N PRO A 62 -43.30 -1.71 3.68
CA PRO A 62 -44.37 -1.33 2.77
C PRO A 62 -45.32 -2.49 2.48
N SER A 63 -46.59 -2.17 2.21
CA SER A 63 -47.55 -3.14 1.68
C SER A 63 -47.18 -3.52 0.24
N ARG A 64 -47.48 -4.77 -0.15
CA ARG A 64 -47.21 -5.31 -1.49
C ARG A 64 -48.39 -6.12 -2.01
N ASP A 65 -48.60 -6.08 -3.33
CA ASP A 65 -49.70 -6.77 -4.00
C ASP A 65 -49.46 -8.28 -4.09
N HIS A 66 -48.21 -8.69 -4.36
CA HIS A 66 -47.80 -10.10 -4.32
C HIS A 66 -46.77 -10.34 -3.21
N PRO A 67 -46.95 -11.36 -2.36
CA PRO A 67 -46.05 -11.63 -1.24
C PRO A 67 -44.65 -12.11 -1.67
N ALA A 68 -44.46 -12.46 -2.94
CA ALA A 68 -43.16 -12.84 -3.51
C ALA A 68 -42.34 -11.64 -4.01
N ASP A 69 -42.92 -10.43 -4.01
CA ASP A 69 -42.25 -9.25 -4.56
C ASP A 69 -41.24 -8.66 -3.57
N ILE A 70 -40.07 -8.30 -4.10
CA ILE A 70 -39.14 -7.38 -3.45
C ILE A 70 -39.34 -6.02 -4.15
N LEU A 71 -39.78 -5.04 -3.39
CA LEU A 71 -40.05 -3.71 -3.90
C LEU A 71 -38.74 -2.99 -4.25
N PRO A 72 -38.73 -2.11 -5.27
CA PRO A 72 -37.55 -1.34 -5.64
C PRO A 72 -36.92 -0.58 -4.45
N THR A 73 -37.75 -0.05 -3.55
CA THR A 73 -37.30 0.67 -2.35
C THR A 73 -36.53 -0.23 -1.36
N GLU A 74 -36.84 -1.52 -1.30
CA GLU A 74 -36.12 -2.49 -0.44
C GLU A 74 -34.73 -2.78 -1.04
N LEU A 75 -34.63 -2.93 -2.37
CA LEU A 75 -33.36 -3.07 -3.08
C LEU A 75 -32.49 -1.81 -2.98
N ASP A 76 -33.10 -0.63 -3.06
CA ASP A 76 -32.41 0.65 -2.89
C ASP A 76 -31.76 0.76 -1.51
N ARG A 77 -32.50 0.45 -0.45
CA ARG A 77 -31.98 0.44 0.93
C ARG A 77 -30.81 -0.52 1.10
N LEU A 78 -30.89 -1.73 0.56
CA LEU A 78 -29.78 -2.70 0.62
C LEU A 78 -28.53 -2.20 -0.12
N ARG A 79 -28.72 -1.60 -1.30
CA ARG A 79 -27.62 -0.97 -2.04
C ARG A 79 -27.03 0.22 -1.29
N GLU A 80 -27.86 1.05 -0.66
CA GLU A 80 -27.42 2.17 0.18
C GLU A 80 -26.62 1.69 1.39
N MET A 81 -26.97 0.55 2.00
CA MET A 81 -26.15 -0.04 3.06
C MET A 81 -24.74 -0.39 2.56
N MET A 82 -24.63 -1.00 1.37
CA MET A 82 -23.33 -1.31 0.75
C MET A 82 -22.53 -0.05 0.43
N LEU A 83 -23.17 0.95 -0.20
CA LEU A 83 -22.54 2.22 -0.54
C LEU A 83 -22.13 3.00 0.73
N GLY A 84 -22.96 2.96 1.77
CA GLY A 84 -22.71 3.58 3.05
C GLY A 84 -21.43 3.06 3.69
N LEU A 85 -21.15 1.75 3.60
CA LEU A 85 -19.90 1.16 4.08
C LEU A 85 -18.69 1.61 3.24
N ILE A 86 -18.81 1.58 1.91
CA ILE A 86 -17.74 2.04 1.00
C ILE A 86 -17.41 3.52 1.24
N ASN A 87 -18.42 4.34 1.51
CA ASN A 87 -18.28 5.77 1.71
C ASN A 87 -17.80 6.18 3.12
N GLN A 88 -17.44 5.22 3.99
CA GLN A 88 -16.77 5.54 5.26
C GLN A 88 -15.30 5.89 4.99
N PRO A 89 -14.91 7.17 5.06
CA PRO A 89 -13.64 7.64 4.48
C PRO A 89 -12.41 7.02 5.14
N GLU A 90 -12.43 6.82 6.45
CA GLU A 90 -11.31 6.24 7.18
C GLU A 90 -11.08 4.78 6.83
N HIS A 91 -12.15 3.99 6.69
CA HIS A 91 -12.02 2.58 6.28
C HIS A 91 -11.55 2.46 4.84
N PHE A 92 -12.07 3.28 3.93
CA PHE A 92 -11.68 3.23 2.53
C PHE A 92 -10.23 3.67 2.32
N LYS A 93 -9.79 4.75 2.98
CA LYS A 93 -8.39 5.22 2.95
C LYS A 93 -7.43 4.16 3.49
N GLN A 94 -7.73 3.62 4.67
CA GLN A 94 -6.93 2.59 5.33
C GLN A 94 -6.78 1.36 4.42
N TRP A 95 -7.90 0.80 3.97
CA TRP A 95 -7.91 -0.35 3.07
C TRP A 95 -7.11 -0.08 1.79
N PHE A 96 -7.34 1.06 1.14
CA PHE A 96 -6.71 1.34 -0.13
C PHE A 96 -5.19 1.45 0.01
N GLY A 97 -4.70 2.04 1.10
CA GLY A 97 -3.28 2.10 1.44
C GLY A 97 -2.65 0.73 1.59
N GLU A 98 -3.30 -0.16 2.35
CA GLU A 98 -2.88 -1.56 2.51
C GLU A 98 -2.89 -2.31 1.17
N PHE A 99 -3.95 -2.15 0.37
CA PHE A 99 -4.10 -2.81 -0.93
C PHE A 99 -3.07 -2.35 -1.98
N ILE A 100 -2.86 -1.04 -2.12
CA ILE A 100 -2.09 -0.50 -3.25
C ILE A 100 -0.57 -0.53 -3.03
N THR A 101 -0.13 -0.68 -1.77
CA THR A 101 1.29 -0.80 -1.41
C THR A 101 1.81 -2.23 -1.46
N GLN A 102 0.95 -3.25 -1.56
CA GLN A 102 1.42 -4.60 -1.82
C GLN A 102 2.04 -4.71 -3.22
N SER A 103 3.23 -5.33 -3.28
CA SER A 103 3.86 -5.70 -4.56
C SER A 103 3.05 -6.77 -5.30
N ARG A 104 3.09 -6.75 -6.63
CA ARG A 104 2.49 -7.81 -7.48
C ARG A 104 3.47 -8.95 -7.80
N HIS A 105 4.75 -8.72 -7.56
CA HIS A 105 5.80 -9.69 -7.75
C HIS A 105 6.44 -9.96 -6.38
N GLU A 106 6.95 -11.18 -6.23
CA GLU A 106 7.71 -11.56 -5.05
C GLU A 106 8.88 -10.60 -4.83
N LEU A 107 9.04 -10.16 -3.59
CA LEU A 107 10.14 -9.28 -3.16
C LEU A 107 11.28 -10.16 -2.64
N ASP A 108 12.51 -9.71 -2.84
CA ASP A 108 13.70 -10.38 -2.31
C ASP A 108 13.90 -10.03 -0.82
N VAL A 109 12.93 -10.43 0.00
CA VAL A 109 12.93 -10.12 1.42
C VAL A 109 13.90 -11.05 2.13
N ALA A 110 14.97 -10.48 2.67
CA ALA A 110 15.97 -11.18 3.47
C ALA A 110 16.05 -10.54 4.87
N PRO A 111 15.28 -11.05 5.85
CA PRO A 111 15.40 -10.60 7.23
C PRO A 111 16.84 -10.76 7.75
N PRO A 112 17.39 -9.75 8.44
CA PRO A 112 18.73 -9.83 9.01
C PRO A 112 18.78 -10.84 10.16
N GLU A 113 19.89 -11.54 10.26
CA GLU A 113 20.17 -12.51 11.33
C GLU A 113 21.57 -12.21 11.93
N PRO A 114 21.66 -11.79 13.21
CA PRO A 114 20.55 -11.60 14.16
C PRO A 114 19.69 -10.36 13.84
N PRO A 115 18.43 -10.29 14.33
CA PRO A 115 17.61 -9.10 14.23
C PRO A 115 18.25 -7.90 14.93
N TYR A 116 18.22 -6.74 14.28
CA TYR A 116 18.69 -5.47 14.81
C TYR A 116 17.87 -5.04 16.03
N GLN A 117 18.58 -4.53 17.03
CA GLN A 117 18.01 -3.75 18.13
C GLN A 117 17.89 -2.27 17.73
N PRO A 118 16.97 -1.51 18.34
CA PRO A 118 16.76 -0.10 18.01
C PRO A 118 18.00 0.79 18.19
N ASP A 119 18.87 0.48 19.16
CA ASP A 119 20.13 1.18 19.41
C ASP A 119 21.17 0.90 18.31
N GLU A 120 21.21 -0.32 17.76
CA GLU A 120 22.08 -0.64 16.61
C GLU A 120 21.68 0.17 15.36
N ILE A 121 20.37 0.35 15.12
CA ILE A 121 19.86 1.20 14.02
C ILE A 121 20.29 2.66 14.22
N TYR A 122 20.13 3.17 15.43
CA TYR A 122 20.51 4.54 15.79
C TYR A 122 22.01 4.75 15.58
N ASP A 123 22.84 3.87 16.15
CA ASP A 123 24.30 3.97 16.09
C ASP A 123 24.83 3.92 14.66
N ALA A 124 24.30 3.02 13.82
CA ALA A 124 24.68 2.92 12.40
C ALA A 124 24.37 4.22 11.63
N LEU A 125 23.15 4.74 11.78
CA LEU A 125 22.76 5.99 11.13
C LEU A 125 23.60 7.19 11.59
N GLN A 126 23.94 7.26 12.89
CA GLN A 126 24.80 8.32 13.45
C GLN A 126 26.26 8.20 12.99
N GLN A 127 26.74 6.99 12.71
CA GLN A 127 28.06 6.74 12.14
C GLN A 127 28.16 7.10 10.65
N GLY A 128 27.02 7.36 10.00
CA GLY A 128 26.94 7.81 8.61
C GLY A 128 26.51 6.71 7.64
N ASP A 129 26.17 5.52 8.13
CA ASP A 129 25.64 4.44 7.30
C ASP A 129 24.31 4.85 6.68
N THR A 130 24.02 4.31 5.50
CA THR A 130 22.77 4.60 4.78
C THR A 130 21.82 3.42 4.87
N LEU A 131 20.54 3.74 4.99
CA LEU A 131 19.47 2.76 4.95
C LEU A 131 18.85 2.73 3.55
N GLU A 132 19.00 1.61 2.86
CA GLU A 132 18.54 1.38 1.50
C GLU A 132 17.20 0.65 1.49
N ARG A 133 16.25 1.17 0.69
CA ARG A 133 14.95 0.55 0.50
C ARG A 133 15.07 -0.68 -0.41
N LEU A 134 14.43 -1.78 -0.02
CA LEU A 134 14.38 -2.99 -0.85
C LEU A 134 13.80 -2.69 -2.25
N GLY A 135 14.48 -3.21 -3.28
CA GLY A 135 14.06 -3.08 -4.67
C GLY A 135 12.65 -3.63 -4.91
N GLY A 136 11.76 -2.81 -5.47
CA GLY A 136 10.37 -3.18 -5.73
C GLY A 136 9.41 -2.97 -4.56
N LEU A 137 9.91 -2.70 -3.35
CA LEU A 137 9.08 -2.35 -2.19
C LEU A 137 8.32 -1.04 -2.46
N ARG A 138 7.01 -1.05 -2.25
CA ARG A 138 6.18 0.13 -2.46
C ARG A 138 5.89 0.79 -1.13
N VAL A 139 6.23 2.08 -1.06
CA VAL A 139 5.89 2.96 0.06
C VAL A 139 5.07 4.11 -0.51
N LEU A 140 3.86 4.30 0.02
CA LEU A 140 2.94 5.32 -0.47
C LEU A 140 2.32 6.08 0.70
N ARG A 141 1.97 7.34 0.42
CA ARG A 141 1.32 8.23 1.39
C ARG A 141 -0.10 8.55 0.93
N ILE A 142 -1.08 8.40 1.81
CA ILE A 142 -2.49 8.75 1.60
C ILE A 142 -2.92 9.64 2.75
N ASP A 143 -3.26 10.90 2.44
CA ASP A 143 -3.77 11.85 3.44
C ASP A 143 -2.82 12.01 4.66
N GLY A 144 -1.51 12.02 4.41
CA GLY A 144 -0.48 12.11 5.44
C GLY A 144 -0.08 10.78 6.11
N GLU A 145 -0.86 9.72 5.93
CA GLU A 145 -0.58 8.39 6.47
C GLU A 145 0.32 7.60 5.51
N VAL A 146 1.33 6.90 6.02
CA VAL A 146 2.28 6.13 5.22
C VAL A 146 1.97 4.64 5.31
N PHE A 147 2.05 3.96 4.17
CA PHE A 147 1.86 2.53 4.04
C PHE A 147 3.08 1.90 3.37
N VAL A 148 3.55 0.79 3.90
CA VAL A 148 4.70 0.02 3.43
C VAL A 148 4.25 -1.40 3.19
N ASN A 149 4.27 -1.86 1.94
CA ASN A 149 3.98 -3.26 1.58
C ASN A 149 2.72 -3.87 2.23
N GLY A 150 1.65 -3.10 2.36
CA GLY A 150 0.40 -3.55 2.99
C GLY A 150 0.25 -3.22 4.47
N GLU A 151 1.26 -2.63 5.09
CA GLU A 151 1.24 -2.26 6.50
C GLU A 151 1.13 -0.74 6.64
N LYS A 152 0.24 -0.27 7.52
CA LYS A 152 0.17 1.14 7.89
C LYS A 152 1.26 1.45 8.91
N ILE A 153 2.03 2.50 8.66
CA ILE A 153 3.07 2.99 9.56
C ILE A 153 2.56 4.25 10.26
N ASP A 154 2.50 4.20 11.59
CA ASP A 154 2.02 5.29 12.43
C ASP A 154 3.17 5.87 13.26
N SER A 155 3.30 7.19 13.21
CA SER A 155 4.28 7.95 14.00
C SER A 155 3.90 9.42 14.05
N PRO A 156 4.16 10.12 15.17
CA PRO A 156 3.99 11.57 15.23
C PRO A 156 5.02 12.32 14.36
N HIS A 157 6.13 11.69 13.98
CA HIS A 157 7.24 12.30 13.22
C HIS A 157 6.95 12.33 11.72
N ARG A 158 6.02 13.19 11.31
CA ARG A 158 5.57 13.30 9.90
C ARG A 158 6.71 13.54 8.89
N PRO A 159 7.69 14.44 9.14
CA PRO A 159 8.81 14.62 8.20
C PRO A 159 9.64 13.34 8.01
N ALA A 160 9.83 12.55 9.07
CA ALA A 160 10.58 11.30 9.03
C ALA A 160 9.82 10.20 8.26
N LEU A 161 8.49 10.10 8.45
CA LEU A 161 7.64 9.20 7.65
C LEU A 161 7.60 9.61 6.17
N ASP A 162 7.56 10.92 5.90
CA ASP A 162 7.62 11.44 4.55
C ASP A 162 8.94 11.03 3.88
N ALA A 163 10.04 11.10 4.61
CA ALA A 163 11.33 10.65 4.11
C ALA A 163 11.32 9.15 3.72
N LEU A 164 10.73 8.29 4.56
CA LEU A 164 10.55 6.87 4.24
C LEU A 164 9.76 6.64 2.96
N ALA A 165 8.83 7.54 2.59
CA ALA A 165 8.06 7.44 1.36
C ALA A 165 8.83 7.98 0.15
N THR A 166 9.57 9.08 0.29
CA THR A 166 10.18 9.80 -0.84
C THR A 166 11.59 9.34 -1.22
N HIS A 167 12.39 8.88 -0.27
CA HIS A 167 13.80 8.53 -0.50
C HIS A 167 14.04 7.03 -0.57
N LEU A 168 14.76 6.57 -1.60
CA LEU A 168 15.21 5.18 -1.70
C LEU A 168 16.39 4.91 -0.75
N THR A 169 17.27 5.90 -0.59
CA THR A 169 18.42 5.87 0.31
C THR A 169 18.22 6.91 1.41
N LEU A 170 18.27 6.48 2.66
CA LEU A 170 18.01 7.31 3.85
C LEU A 170 19.27 7.44 4.70
N ARG A 171 19.40 8.59 5.35
CA ARG A 171 20.50 8.94 6.27
C ARG A 171 19.93 9.60 7.51
N ALA A 172 20.74 9.75 8.57
CA ALA A 172 20.29 10.35 9.82
C ALA A 172 19.64 11.73 9.67
N ASP A 173 20.15 12.58 8.77
CA ASP A 173 19.63 13.92 8.48
C ASP A 173 18.19 13.92 7.95
N HIS A 174 17.75 12.86 7.28
CA HIS A 174 16.38 12.72 6.79
C HIS A 174 15.37 12.47 7.92
N PHE A 175 15.82 11.87 9.02
CA PHE A 175 14.97 11.54 10.16
C PHE A 175 14.99 12.63 11.24
N GLY A 176 16.08 13.39 11.37
CA GLY A 176 16.18 14.49 12.31
C GLY A 176 15.99 14.05 13.76
N ASP A 177 15.18 14.78 14.52
CA ASP A 177 14.88 14.50 15.93
C ASP A 177 14.02 13.25 16.14
N ALA A 178 13.45 12.66 15.09
CA ALA A 178 12.72 11.40 15.17
C ALA A 178 13.62 10.24 15.67
N LEU A 179 14.93 10.31 15.42
CA LEU A 179 15.88 9.31 15.92
C LEU A 179 16.05 9.33 17.44
N GLU A 180 15.67 10.43 18.11
CA GLU A 180 15.69 10.52 19.57
C GLU A 180 14.46 9.87 20.21
N ASP A 181 13.44 9.52 19.43
CA ASP A 181 12.23 8.84 19.90
C ASP A 181 12.40 7.32 19.85
N PRO A 182 12.44 6.62 21.02
CA PRO A 182 12.57 5.17 21.06
C PRO A 182 11.43 4.44 20.32
N SER A 183 10.23 5.03 20.25
CA SER A 183 9.11 4.43 19.52
C SER A 183 9.33 4.48 18.01
N PHE A 184 9.94 5.55 17.49
CA PHE A 184 10.29 5.65 16.08
C PHE A 184 11.44 4.72 15.74
N LEU A 185 12.48 4.64 16.57
CA LEU A 185 13.58 3.68 16.38
C LEU A 185 13.08 2.22 16.42
N ALA A 186 12.17 1.87 17.34
CA ALA A 186 11.58 0.54 17.38
C ALA A 186 10.78 0.22 16.11
N MET A 187 10.02 1.18 15.58
CA MET A 187 9.34 1.04 14.30
C MET A 187 10.34 0.86 13.14
N LEU A 188 11.42 1.65 13.11
CA LEU A 188 12.44 1.55 12.07
C LEU A 188 13.16 0.20 12.12
N ALA A 189 13.53 -0.26 13.32
CA ALA A 189 14.10 -1.59 13.54
C ALA A 189 13.16 -2.70 13.08
N ALA A 190 11.85 -2.59 13.33
CA ALA A 190 10.87 -3.56 12.81
C ALA A 190 10.87 -3.62 11.28
N LEU A 191 10.93 -2.46 10.60
CA LEU A 191 10.99 -2.41 9.14
C LEU A 191 12.28 -3.03 8.57
N VAL A 192 13.42 -2.79 9.23
CA VAL A 192 14.71 -3.42 8.88
C VAL A 192 14.67 -4.92 9.11
N ASN A 193 14.14 -5.35 10.26
CA ASN A 193 14.02 -6.76 10.61
C ASN A 193 13.01 -7.51 9.73
N SER A 194 12.02 -6.82 9.15
CA SER A 194 11.16 -7.37 8.09
C SER A 194 11.87 -7.46 6.73
N GLY A 195 13.12 -7.02 6.61
CA GLY A 195 13.89 -7.01 5.36
C GLY A 195 13.42 -5.97 4.35
N TYR A 196 12.61 -4.99 4.75
CA TYR A 196 12.10 -3.94 3.87
C TYR A 196 13.14 -2.84 3.61
N TRP A 197 14.03 -2.64 4.57
CA TRP A 197 15.22 -1.82 4.43
C TRP A 197 16.44 -2.57 4.96
N PHE A 198 17.61 -2.21 4.45
CA PHE A 198 18.88 -2.78 4.87
C PHE A 198 19.96 -1.70 4.88
N PHE A 199 21.02 -1.87 5.66
CA PHE A 199 22.16 -0.97 5.60
C PHE A 199 23.01 -1.29 4.36
N GLY A 200 23.34 -0.26 3.58
CA GLY A 200 24.21 -0.39 2.41
C GLY A 200 25.69 -0.54 2.81
N ASP A 201 26.47 -1.17 1.94
CA ASP A 201 27.94 -1.21 2.01
C ASP A 201 28.59 0.10 1.54
#